data_AF-A0A8T4WU76-F1
#
_entry.id   AF-A0A8T4WU76-F1
#
_cell.length_a   1.000
_cell.length_b   1.000
_cell.length_c   1.000
_cell.angle_alpha   90.00
_cell.angle_beta   90.00
_cell.angle_gamma   90.00
#
_symmetry.space_group_name_H-M   'P 1'
#
loop_
_entity.id
_entity.type
_entity.pdbx_description
1 polymer ?
#
loop_
_entity_poly.entity_id
_entity_poly.type
_entity_poly.pdbx_seq_one_letter_code
_entity_poly.pdbx_strand_id
1 'polypeptide(L)'
;MPTKSELLEEKTVKELKQMAREKDLSGYSGKRKSELIEMIKSNYKKDEIKAWSEEIEEETPEEEAPEKEAPTKEEVGPIEVEPTEEEIEEEPELDVDFESFEEKTEEEPSYEEVEGEESEEFEFEPMERERSFKKLIAYTIVVIIVIAVIVLAAIQLGVL
;
A
#
# COMPACT_ATOMS: atom_id res chain seq x y z
N MET A 1 20.62 -10.59 -17.46
CA MET A 1 20.24 -9.99 -16.16
C MET A 1 18.76 -9.69 -16.24
N PRO A 2 17.95 -10.14 -15.28
CA PRO A 2 16.53 -9.79 -15.26
C PRO A 2 16.36 -8.27 -15.20
N THR A 3 15.36 -7.79 -15.92
CA THR A 3 14.94 -6.40 -15.92
C THR A 3 14.14 -6.09 -14.65
N LYS A 4 14.05 -4.81 -14.28
CA LYS A 4 13.35 -4.37 -13.07
C LYS A 4 11.86 -4.73 -13.10
N SER A 5 11.24 -4.73 -14.28
CA SER A 5 9.83 -5.07 -14.48
C SER A 5 9.58 -6.57 -14.33
N GLU A 6 10.45 -7.42 -14.90
CA GLU A 6 10.31 -8.88 -14.80
C GLU A 6 10.30 -9.35 -13.33
N LEU A 7 11.21 -8.80 -12.51
CA LEU A 7 11.27 -9.12 -11.07
C LEU A 7 10.01 -8.70 -10.30
N LEU A 8 9.31 -7.65 -10.74
CA LEU A 8 8.08 -7.17 -10.10
C LEU A 8 6.84 -7.91 -10.62
N GLU A 9 6.89 -8.42 -11.85
CA GLU A 9 5.82 -9.20 -12.46
C GLU A 9 5.73 -10.61 -11.88
N GLU A 10 6.86 -11.21 -11.51
CA GLU A 10 6.91 -12.50 -10.81
C GLU A 10 6.28 -12.44 -9.41
N LYS A 11 6.26 -11.25 -8.79
CA LYS A 11 5.78 -11.06 -7.42
C LYS A 11 4.26 -11.02 -7.30
N THR A 12 3.76 -11.44 -6.14
CA THR A 12 2.32 -11.40 -5.84
C THR A 12 1.86 -9.99 -5.47
N VAL A 13 0.55 -9.73 -5.59
CA VAL A 13 -0.05 -8.44 -5.19
C VAL A 13 0.18 -8.15 -3.70
N LYS A 14 0.24 -9.19 -2.85
CA LYS A 14 0.51 -9.05 -1.41
C LYS A 14 1.92 -8.50 -1.18
N GLU A 15 2.92 -9.06 -1.84
CA GLU A 15 4.31 -8.60 -1.75
C GLU A 15 4.48 -7.18 -2.28
N LEU A 16 3.87 -6.87 -3.44
CA LEU A 16 3.91 -5.52 -3.99
C LEU A 16 3.29 -4.49 -3.03
N LYS A 17 2.19 -4.86 -2.34
CA LYS A 17 1.60 -4.01 -1.29
C LYS A 17 2.49 -3.89 -0.06
N GLN A 18 3.21 -4.95 0.31
CA GLN A 18 4.17 -4.92 1.43
C GLN A 18 5.33 -3.98 1.12
N MET A 19 5.89 -4.05 -0.09
CA MET A 19 6.88 -3.09 -0.57
C MET A 19 6.33 -1.67 -0.54
N ALA A 20 5.13 -1.44 -1.06
CA ALA A 20 4.53 -0.11 -1.02
C ALA A 20 4.40 0.41 0.43
N ARG A 21 4.07 -0.47 1.39
CA ARG A 21 3.97 -0.14 2.81
C ARG A 21 5.32 0.20 3.44
N GLU A 22 6.38 -0.54 3.15
CA GLU A 22 7.71 -0.30 3.74
C GLU A 22 8.36 0.99 3.27
N LYS A 23 7.96 1.51 2.10
CA LYS A 23 8.35 2.82 1.60
C LYS A 23 7.34 3.92 1.92
N ASP A 24 6.35 3.64 2.76
CA ASP A 24 5.29 4.57 3.15
C ASP A 24 4.59 5.21 1.92
N LEU A 25 4.44 4.46 0.83
CA LEU A 25 3.72 4.94 -0.34
C LEU A 25 2.24 5.06 0.01
N SER A 26 1.59 6.18 -0.32
CA SER A 26 0.16 6.37 -0.10
C SER A 26 -0.66 5.85 -1.27
N GLY A 27 -1.86 5.33 -0.99
CA GLY A 27 -2.82 4.98 -2.05
C GLY A 27 -2.56 3.65 -2.76
N TYR A 28 -1.73 2.76 -2.21
CA TYR A 28 -1.46 1.43 -2.78
C TYR A 28 -2.59 0.40 -2.53
N SER A 29 -3.43 0.61 -1.51
CA SER A 29 -4.43 -0.38 -1.08
C SER A 29 -5.47 -0.70 -2.16
N GLY A 30 -5.90 0.32 -2.91
CA GLY A 30 -6.90 0.19 -3.98
C GLY A 30 -6.33 -0.06 -5.38
N LYS A 31 -5.00 -0.16 -5.53
CA LYS A 31 -4.37 -0.23 -6.84
C LYS A 31 -4.30 -1.63 -7.41
N ARG A 32 -4.42 -1.72 -8.73
CA ARG A 32 -4.23 -2.97 -9.49
C ARG A 32 -2.74 -3.35 -9.54
N LYS A 33 -2.45 -4.61 -9.88
CA LYS A 33 -1.08 -5.14 -9.93
C LYS A 33 -0.16 -4.29 -10.81
N SER A 34 -0.61 -3.90 -12.01
CA SER A 34 0.16 -3.05 -12.91
C SER A 34 0.48 -1.68 -12.30
N GLU A 35 -0.51 -1.03 -11.70
CA GLU A 35 -0.32 0.28 -11.04
C GLU A 35 0.62 0.19 -9.83
N LEU A 36 0.58 -0.91 -9.08
CA LEU A 36 1.52 -1.17 -7.99
C LEU A 36 2.95 -1.33 -8.55
N ILE A 37 3.11 -2.07 -9.64
CA ILE A 37 4.41 -2.26 -10.30
C ILE A 37 4.97 -0.90 -10.78
N GLU A 38 4.16 -0.05 -11.41
CA GLU A 38 4.59 1.28 -11.84
C GLU A 38 4.98 2.19 -10.68
N MET A 39 4.20 2.17 -9.61
CA MET A 39 4.47 2.95 -8.39
C MET A 39 5.78 2.51 -7.74
N ILE A 40 5.98 1.20 -7.60
CA ILE A 40 7.21 0.61 -7.06
C ILE A 40 8.37 0.90 -8.01
N LYS A 41 8.20 0.75 -9.33
CA LYS A 41 9.22 1.05 -10.33
C LYS A 41 9.67 2.51 -10.29
N SER A 42 8.80 3.43 -9.91
CA SER A 42 9.14 4.87 -9.80
C SER A 42 9.87 5.20 -8.50
N ASN A 43 9.58 4.48 -7.41
CA ASN A 43 10.08 4.81 -6.06
C ASN A 43 11.22 3.91 -5.55
N TYR A 44 11.35 2.69 -6.06
CA TYR A 44 12.37 1.72 -5.62
C TYR A 44 13.61 1.74 -6.49
N LYS A 45 14.79 1.50 -5.91
CA LYS A 45 16.01 1.22 -6.67
C LYS A 45 16.06 -0.25 -7.10
N LYS A 46 16.80 -0.56 -8.17
CA LYS A 46 16.92 -1.95 -8.68
C LYS A 46 17.49 -2.89 -7.60
N ASP A 47 18.40 -2.38 -6.78
CA ASP A 47 19.08 -3.14 -5.72
C ASP A 47 18.13 -3.50 -4.57
N GLU A 48 17.17 -2.63 -4.26
CA GLU A 48 16.17 -2.87 -3.22
C GLU A 48 15.18 -3.96 -3.66
N ILE A 49 14.73 -3.94 -4.91
CA ILE A 49 13.82 -4.96 -5.45
C ILE A 49 14.48 -6.35 -5.43
N LYS A 50 15.81 -6.42 -5.62
CA LYS A 50 16.56 -7.67 -5.57
C LYS A 50 16.69 -8.22 -4.15
N ALA A 51 16.89 -7.38 -3.14
CA ALA A 51 16.94 -7.80 -1.75
C ALA A 51 15.63 -8.53 -1.35
N TRP A 52 14.50 -7.98 -1.79
CA TRP A 52 13.18 -8.58 -1.59
C TRP A 52 12.89 -9.86 -2.36
N SER A 53 13.67 -10.19 -3.40
CA SER A 53 13.57 -11.50 -4.04
C SER A 53 14.36 -12.57 -3.28
N GLU A 54 15.42 -12.19 -2.58
CA GLU A 54 16.28 -13.12 -1.82
C GLU A 54 15.67 -13.44 -0.44
N GLU A 55 15.02 -12.47 0.21
CA GLU A 55 14.46 -12.62 1.57
C GLU A 55 13.28 -13.60 1.65
N ILE A 56 12.50 -13.74 0.58
CA ILE A 56 11.33 -14.65 0.53
C ILE A 56 11.76 -16.12 0.37
N GLU A 57 12.96 -16.37 -0.19
CA GLU A 57 13.47 -17.72 -0.39
C GLU A 57 13.96 -18.35 0.93
N GLU A 58 14.26 -17.55 1.96
CA GLU A 58 14.67 -18.03 3.29
C GLU A 58 13.50 -18.17 4.30
N GLU A 59 12.35 -17.54 4.07
CA GLU A 59 11.17 -17.60 4.94
C GLU A 59 10.10 -18.64 4.51
N THR A 60 10.46 -19.67 3.76
CA THR A 60 9.64 -20.90 3.73
C THR A 60 10.11 -21.82 4.87
N PRO A 61 9.49 -21.78 6.07
CA PRO A 61 9.56 -22.92 6.95
C PRO A 61 8.92 -24.10 6.19
N GLU A 62 9.68 -25.18 6.06
CA GLU A 62 9.14 -26.53 5.89
C GLU A 62 8.23 -26.83 7.09
N GLU A 63 7.03 -26.26 7.14
CA GLU A 63 6.04 -26.55 8.18
C GLU A 63 4.79 -27.09 7.51
N GLU A 64 4.80 -28.43 7.46
CA GLU A 64 3.67 -29.35 7.48
C GLU A 64 2.38 -28.91 6.77
N ALA A 65 2.16 -29.56 5.63
CA ALA A 65 0.82 -29.81 5.13
C ALA A 65 -0.08 -30.29 6.28
N PRO A 66 -1.21 -29.62 6.59
CA PRO A 66 -2.28 -30.31 7.29
C PRO A 66 -2.81 -31.38 6.34
N GLU A 67 -2.49 -32.63 6.68
CA GLU A 67 -3.14 -33.80 6.13
C GLU A 67 -4.67 -33.61 6.17
N LYS A 68 -5.27 -34.16 5.11
CA LYS A 68 -6.70 -34.32 4.93
C LYS A 68 -7.37 -34.84 6.20
N GLU A 69 -8.28 -34.06 6.78
CA GLU A 69 -9.44 -34.62 7.46
C GLU A 69 -10.71 -33.95 6.94
N ALA A 70 -11.47 -34.72 6.16
CA ALA A 70 -12.86 -34.43 5.90
C ALA A 70 -13.70 -34.81 7.13
N PRO A 71 -14.64 -33.95 7.55
CA PRO A 71 -15.83 -34.42 8.24
C PRO A 71 -17.08 -34.10 7.42
N THR A 72 -17.64 -35.18 6.88
CA THR A 72 -19.06 -35.56 6.99
C THR A 72 -20.13 -34.47 7.06
N LYS A 73 -21.02 -34.52 6.07
CA LYS A 73 -22.45 -34.15 6.11
C LYS A 73 -23.02 -34.26 7.53
N GLU A 74 -23.48 -33.14 8.07
CA GLU A 74 -24.42 -33.11 9.19
C GLU A 74 -25.68 -32.35 8.77
N GLU A 75 -26.81 -32.86 9.22
CA GLU A 75 -28.16 -32.64 8.74
C GLU A 75 -28.59 -31.17 8.68
N VAL A 76 -29.04 -30.76 7.50
CA VAL A 76 -29.91 -29.59 7.33
C VAL A 76 -31.28 -29.98 7.87
N GLY A 77 -31.62 -29.50 9.06
CA GLY A 77 -32.98 -29.59 9.59
C GLY A 77 -33.98 -28.86 8.67
N PRO A 78 -35.24 -29.31 8.60
CA PRO A 78 -36.25 -28.66 7.78
C PRO A 78 -36.58 -27.29 8.38
N ILE A 79 -36.13 -26.23 7.73
CA ILE A 79 -36.68 -24.90 7.96
C ILE A 79 -37.98 -24.86 7.14
N GLU A 80 -39.11 -24.98 7.84
CA GLU A 80 -40.42 -24.63 7.31
C GLU A 80 -40.42 -23.12 7.03
N VAL A 81 -40.07 -22.75 5.81
CA VAL A 81 -40.33 -21.41 5.30
C VAL A 81 -41.70 -21.47 4.66
N GLU A 82 -42.70 -20.92 5.36
CA GLU A 82 -44.01 -20.68 4.79
C GLU A 82 -43.89 -19.76 3.56
N PRO A 83 -44.54 -20.08 2.43
CA PRO A 83 -44.61 -19.16 1.30
C PRO A 83 -45.53 -18.01 1.69
N THR A 84 -44.96 -16.88 2.07
CA THR A 84 -45.73 -15.63 2.13
C THR A 84 -45.81 -15.11 0.70
N GLU A 85 -47.02 -15.19 0.14
CA GLU A 85 -47.39 -14.59 -1.14
C GLU A 85 -47.24 -13.08 -1.01
N GLU A 86 -46.08 -12.55 -1.39
CA GLU A 86 -45.89 -11.10 -1.52
C GLU A 86 -46.41 -10.68 -2.89
N GLU A 87 -47.59 -10.07 -2.81
CA GLU A 87 -48.35 -9.40 -3.86
C GLU A 87 -47.44 -8.37 -4.56
N ILE A 88 -47.01 -8.69 -5.78
CA ILE A 88 -46.30 -7.74 -6.65
C ILE A 88 -47.37 -6.78 -7.17
N GLU A 89 -47.54 -5.65 -6.47
CA GLU A 89 -48.30 -4.51 -6.96
C GLU A 89 -47.62 -3.94 -8.21
N GLU A 90 -48.38 -3.91 -9.29
CA GLU A 90 -48.06 -3.29 -10.57
C GLU A 90 -47.92 -1.76 -10.44
N GLU A 91 -46.87 -1.24 -11.09
CA GLU A 91 -46.76 0.09 -11.73
C GLU A 91 -46.67 1.36 -10.86
N PRO A 92 -45.82 2.33 -11.26
CA PRO A 92 -46.16 3.22 -12.36
C PRO A 92 -45.10 3.34 -13.47
N GLU A 93 -45.56 3.29 -14.72
CA GLU A 93 -44.86 3.85 -15.87
C GLU A 93 -44.65 5.35 -15.65
N LEU A 94 -43.40 5.76 -15.40
CA LEU A 94 -43.01 7.15 -15.36
C LEU A 94 -42.70 7.61 -16.79
N ASP A 95 -43.68 8.23 -17.43
CA ASP A 95 -43.49 9.10 -18.58
C ASP A 95 -42.68 10.32 -18.13
N VAL A 96 -41.35 10.20 -18.19
CA VAL A 96 -40.44 11.33 -18.00
C VAL A 96 -40.40 12.11 -19.30
N ASP A 97 -41.20 13.17 -19.39
CA ASP A 97 -41.06 14.20 -20.41
C ASP A 97 -39.64 14.79 -20.33
N PHE A 98 -38.77 14.30 -21.20
CA PHE A 98 -37.42 14.80 -21.41
C PHE A 98 -37.52 16.15 -22.13
N GLU A 99 -37.84 17.19 -21.37
CA GLU A 99 -37.70 18.57 -21.80
C GLU A 99 -36.22 18.83 -22.14
N SER A 100 -35.94 18.91 -23.44
CA SER A 100 -35.13 19.95 -24.07
C SER A 100 -34.06 20.56 -23.15
N PHE A 101 -32.98 19.82 -22.90
CA PHE A 101 -31.76 20.37 -22.34
C PHE A 101 -31.17 21.34 -23.37
N GLU A 102 -31.38 22.64 -23.15
CA GLU A 102 -30.77 23.70 -23.95
C GLU A 102 -29.25 23.55 -23.93
N GLU A 103 -28.72 23.24 -25.09
CA GLU A 103 -27.31 23.24 -25.45
C GLU A 103 -26.73 24.63 -25.17
N LYS A 104 -26.17 24.80 -23.97
CA LYS A 104 -25.38 25.97 -23.64
C LYS A 104 -24.04 25.83 -24.35
N THR A 105 -23.99 26.46 -25.51
CA THR A 105 -22.81 26.65 -26.35
C THR A 105 -21.63 27.15 -25.51
N GLU A 106 -20.53 26.45 -25.70
CA GLU A 106 -19.20 26.68 -25.15
C GLU A 106 -18.73 28.10 -25.48
N GLU A 107 -18.62 28.96 -24.47
CA GLU A 107 -17.68 30.08 -24.53
C GLU A 107 -16.30 29.49 -24.25
N GLU A 108 -15.49 29.38 -25.30
CA GLU A 108 -14.07 29.04 -25.19
C GLU A 108 -13.39 30.02 -24.22
N PRO A 109 -12.74 29.56 -23.14
CA PRO A 109 -11.86 30.43 -22.38
C PRO A 109 -10.69 30.82 -23.29
N SER A 110 -10.60 32.09 -23.66
CA SER A 110 -9.43 32.62 -24.35
C SER A 110 -8.23 32.49 -23.42
N TYR A 111 -7.35 31.54 -23.73
CA TYR A 111 -6.06 31.41 -23.06
C TYR A 111 -5.21 32.61 -23.49
N GLU A 112 -5.02 33.59 -22.60
CA GLU A 112 -3.90 34.51 -22.74
C GLU A 112 -2.62 33.67 -22.73
N GLU A 113 -1.83 33.79 -23.80
CA GLU A 113 -0.49 33.26 -23.88
C GLU A 113 0.33 33.89 -22.75
N VAL A 114 0.40 33.20 -21.61
CA VAL A 114 1.37 33.47 -20.57
C VAL A 114 2.71 33.08 -21.17
N GLU A 115 3.45 34.09 -21.65
CA GLU A 115 4.84 33.96 -22.05
C GLU A 115 5.59 33.23 -20.94
N GLY A 116 6.15 32.07 -21.31
CA GLY A 116 6.78 31.15 -20.38
C GLY A 116 7.88 31.84 -19.59
N GLU A 117 7.61 32.09 -18.32
CA GLU A 117 8.66 32.09 -17.32
C GLU A 117 9.17 30.65 -17.27
N GLU A 118 10.41 30.49 -17.73
CA GLU A 118 11.19 29.27 -17.67
C GLU A 118 10.93 28.61 -16.31
N SER A 119 10.20 27.50 -16.33
CA SER A 119 10.11 26.64 -15.17
C SER A 119 11.53 26.20 -14.89
N GLU A 120 12.19 26.88 -13.95
CA GLU A 120 13.35 26.34 -13.26
C GLU A 120 12.94 24.92 -12.90
N GLU A 121 13.59 23.95 -13.56
CA GLU A 121 13.45 22.55 -13.26
C GLU A 121 13.65 22.43 -11.76
N PHE A 122 12.54 22.29 -11.04
CA PHE A 122 12.54 22.01 -9.63
C PHE A 122 13.01 20.56 -9.53
N GLU A 123 14.33 20.39 -9.64
CA GLU A 123 15.03 19.17 -9.32
C GLU A 123 14.73 18.91 -7.85
N PHE A 124 13.74 18.06 -7.62
CA PHE A 124 13.42 17.53 -6.32
C PHE A 124 14.60 16.64 -5.93
N GLU A 125 15.66 17.24 -5.37
CA GLU A 125 16.77 16.47 -4.84
C GLU A 125 16.19 15.47 -3.83
N PRO A 126 16.41 14.15 -4.01
CA PRO A 126 15.91 13.15 -3.10
C PRO A 126 16.53 13.37 -1.73
N MET A 127 15.76 14.00 -0.84
CA MET A 127 16.09 14.31 0.54
C MET A 127 16.83 13.14 1.18
N GLU A 128 18.10 13.36 1.55
CA GLU A 128 19.07 12.40 2.12
C GLU A 128 18.66 11.81 3.49
N ARG A 129 17.43 11.29 3.62
CA ARG A 129 16.84 10.85 4.89
C ARG A 129 17.53 9.60 5.44
N GLU A 130 18.21 8.81 4.61
CA GLU A 130 18.89 7.57 5.01
C GLU A 130 20.17 7.80 5.83
N ARG A 131 20.88 8.93 5.65
CA ARG A 131 22.07 9.24 6.49
C ARG A 131 21.69 9.73 7.87
N SER A 132 20.53 10.38 7.99
CA SER A 132 20.06 10.97 9.25
C SER A 132 19.60 9.90 10.23
N PHE A 133 18.95 8.82 9.78
CA PHE A 133 18.53 7.72 10.65
C PHE A 133 19.70 6.96 11.28
N LYS A 134 20.77 6.68 10.51
CA LYS A 134 21.97 6.03 11.07
C LYS A 134 22.65 6.89 12.14
N LYS A 135 22.72 8.21 11.91
CA LYS A 135 23.22 9.17 12.90
C LYS A 135 22.33 9.25 14.14
N LEU A 136 21.01 9.22 13.94
CA LEU A 136 20.03 9.24 15.02
C LEU A 136 20.14 7.98 15.90
N ILE A 137 20.19 6.79 15.29
CA ILE A 137 20.35 5.50 15.96
C ILE A 137 21.69 5.44 16.70
N ALA A 138 22.79 5.87 16.05
CA ALA A 138 24.10 5.92 16.70
C ALA A 138 24.09 6.88 17.91
N TYR A 139 23.46 8.04 17.78
CA TYR A 139 23.34 9.01 18.87
C TYR A 139 22.51 8.46 20.05
N THR A 140 21.36 7.81 19.80
CA THR A 140 20.57 7.19 20.87
C THR A 140 21.33 6.10 21.59
N ILE A 141 22.08 5.25 20.88
CA ILE A 141 22.93 4.21 21.51
C ILE A 141 23.98 4.86 22.43
N VAL A 142 24.68 5.91 21.95
CA VAL A 142 25.69 6.61 22.75
C VAL A 142 25.08 7.22 24.01
N VAL A 143 23.91 7.86 23.91
CA VAL A 143 23.20 8.45 25.06
C VAL A 143 22.84 7.38 26.09
N ILE A 144 22.31 6.23 25.66
CA ILE A 144 21.97 5.12 26.56
C ILE A 144 23.21 4.61 27.29
N ILE A 145 24.33 4.45 26.60
CA ILE A 145 25.60 4.01 27.21
C ILE A 145 26.06 5.02 28.28
N VAL A 146 26.01 6.33 27.99
CA VAL A 146 26.39 7.36 28.96
C VAL A 146 25.50 7.31 30.20
N ILE A 147 24.20 7.18 30.03
CA ILE A 147 23.25 7.04 31.16
C ILE A 147 23.56 5.78 31.96
N ALA A 148 23.78 4.64 31.30
CA ALA A 148 24.12 3.38 31.97
C ALA A 148 25.41 3.50 32.80
N VAL A 149 26.44 4.17 32.27
CA VAL A 149 27.69 4.43 33.00
C VAL A 149 27.45 5.32 34.22
N ILE A 150 26.65 6.38 34.10
CA ILE A 150 26.31 7.26 35.22
C ILE A 150 25.55 6.48 36.31
N VAL A 151 24.57 5.66 35.92
CA VAL A 151 23.80 4.83 36.85
C VAL A 151 24.71 3.81 37.55
N LEU A 152 25.59 3.13 36.81
CA LEU A 152 26.57 2.20 37.40
C LEU A 152 27.51 2.89 38.38
N ALA A 153 27.98 4.10 38.06
CA ALA A 153 28.81 4.89 38.96
C ALA A 153 28.04 5.31 40.22
N ALA A 154 26.77 5.70 40.10
CA ALA A 154 25.93 6.05 41.24
C ALA A 154 25.70 4.86 42.19
N ILE A 155 25.51 3.66 41.64
CA ILE A 155 25.40 2.41 42.42
C ILE A 155 26.69 2.13 43.18
N GLN A 156 27.86 2.25 42.54
CA GLN A 156 29.16 2.03 43.20
C GLN A 156 29.43 3.03 44.32
N LEU A 157 28.94 4.26 44.18
CA LEU A 157 29.07 5.30 45.21
C LEU A 157 28.02 5.18 46.32
N GLY A 158 27.07 4.25 46.24
CA GLY A 158 25.99 4.08 47.22
C GLY A 158 25.01 5.26 47.27
N VAL A 159 24.92 6.02 46.18
CA VAL A 159 24.00 7.16 46.03
C VAL A 159 22.63 6.70 45.54
N LEU A 160 22.56 5.50 44.97
CA LEU A 160 21.34 4.86 44.46
C LEU A 160 21.00 3.59 45.25
#